data_AF-A0A7Y2ZIJ0-F1
#
_entry.id   AF-A0A7Y2ZIJ0-F1
#
_cell.length_a   1.000
_cell.length_b   1.000
_cell.length_c   1.000
_cell.angle_alpha   90.00
_cell.angle_beta   90.00
_cell.angle_gamma   90.00
#
_symmetry.space_group_name_H-M   'P 1'
#
loop_
_entity.id
_entity.type
_entity.pdbx_description
1 polymer ?
#
loop_
_entity_poly.entity_id
_entity_poly.type
_entity_poly.pdbx_seq_one_letter_code
_entity_poly.pdbx_strand_id
1 'polypeptide(L)'
;MTAVPPRPAAHGARRGRVLRPDVAWLGVLVAFAASPAAVAAQRFDAAQADSAAAVERARSAQGRFERERVRRIPLDRWGFSGGGCDERVGRMCLRLEGGSDWWWPEEEAPELTAARARLIEQLAEAARTAPGDPWILGQRVVYLGEAGRWAEAERLASRCGIRAEERWWCDALEGLALHVQGDYVVAAERFRAALASMEPDRALEWREVGDLLTSEGDDARDRAVERGDSAAVDRFWALSDPLFLVPGNDRWTEHMARRTWSRTREGARNAYSMSWGSDLDELLVRYGWEVGWERRDPGASIGVSTSA
;
A
#
# COMPACT_ATOMS: atom_id res chain seq x y z
N MET A 1 10.02 74.50 2.05
CA MET A 1 10.85 75.22 1.06
C MET A 1 10.62 74.49 -0.25
N THR A 2 10.10 75.01 -1.36
CA THR A 2 9.75 76.32 -1.94
C THR A 2 9.22 75.92 -3.33
N ALA A 3 8.25 76.48 -4.02
CA ALA A 3 7.32 77.59 -3.84
C ALA A 3 6.24 77.39 -4.92
N VAL A 4 5.01 77.79 -4.64
CA VAL A 4 3.98 78.09 -5.66
C VAL A 4 4.10 79.60 -5.95
N PRO A 5 4.13 80.06 -7.22
CA PRO A 5 2.96 80.78 -7.79
C PRO A 5 2.92 80.75 -9.34
N PRO A 6 2.04 81.49 -10.05
CA PRO A 6 0.65 81.92 -9.76
C PRO A 6 -0.35 81.53 -10.89
N ARG A 7 -1.65 81.64 -10.60
CA ARG A 7 -2.77 81.87 -11.55
C ARG A 7 -3.06 83.40 -11.61
N PRO A 8 -3.95 83.95 -12.46
CA PRO A 8 -4.53 83.51 -13.74
C PRO A 8 -4.57 84.66 -14.80
N ALA A 9 -5.11 84.41 -16.00
CA ALA A 9 -5.88 85.42 -16.74
C ALA A 9 -6.88 84.73 -17.68
N ALA A 10 -8.14 85.10 -17.55
CA ALA A 10 -9.27 84.61 -18.33
C ALA A 10 -9.57 85.58 -19.48
N HIS A 11 -9.80 85.04 -20.67
CA HIS A 11 -10.62 85.58 -21.79
C HIS A 11 -10.93 84.34 -22.65
N GLY A 12 -12.09 84.06 -23.23
CA GLY A 12 -13.29 84.80 -23.50
C GLY A 12 -14.05 83.93 -24.54
N ALA A 13 -15.34 83.75 -24.31
CA ALA A 13 -16.39 83.23 -25.19
C ALA A 13 -16.03 82.58 -26.55
N ARG A 14 -16.62 81.40 -26.82
CA ARG A 14 -17.72 81.24 -27.80
C ARG A 14 -18.30 79.82 -27.74
N ARG A 15 -19.62 79.76 -27.62
CA ARG A 15 -20.44 78.53 -27.69
C ARG A 15 -20.45 78.03 -29.13
N GLY A 16 -19.99 76.80 -29.36
CA GLY A 16 -20.26 76.00 -30.55
C GLY A 16 -20.89 74.68 -30.12
N ARG A 17 -22.19 74.49 -30.39
CA ARG A 17 -22.86 73.19 -30.28
C ARG A 17 -22.33 72.29 -31.40
N VAL A 18 -21.77 71.15 -31.05
CA VAL A 18 -21.56 70.03 -31.99
C VAL A 18 -22.28 68.82 -31.40
N LEU A 19 -23.20 68.27 -32.18
CA LEU A 19 -24.02 67.11 -31.84
C LEU A 19 -23.15 65.87 -31.63
N ARG A 20 -23.39 65.15 -30.53
CA ARG A 20 -22.86 63.78 -30.32
C ARG A 20 -23.80 62.81 -31.05
N PRO A 21 -23.31 61.90 -31.91
CA PRO A 21 -24.10 60.76 -32.34
C PRO A 21 -24.15 59.71 -31.23
N ASP A 22 -25.36 59.34 -30.83
CA ASP A 22 -25.64 58.21 -29.94
C ASP A 22 -25.22 56.90 -30.62
N VAL A 23 -24.12 56.30 -30.13
CA VAL A 23 -23.75 54.93 -30.50
C VAL A 23 -24.51 54.00 -29.56
N ALA A 24 -25.63 53.48 -30.06
CA ALA A 24 -26.36 52.40 -29.42
C ALA A 24 -25.47 51.16 -29.33
N TRP A 25 -25.03 50.82 -28.11
CA TRP A 25 -24.42 49.52 -27.82
C TRP A 25 -25.49 48.42 -27.91
N LEU A 26 -25.62 47.83 -29.10
CA LEU A 26 -26.26 46.52 -29.25
C LEU A 26 -25.39 45.48 -28.55
N GLY A 27 -25.71 45.19 -27.29
CA GLY A 27 -25.13 44.09 -26.54
C GLY A 27 -25.52 42.78 -27.20
N VAL A 28 -24.62 42.21 -27.99
CA VAL A 28 -24.73 40.81 -28.44
C VAL A 28 -24.47 39.94 -27.22
N LEU A 29 -25.53 39.42 -26.61
CA LEU A 29 -25.45 38.31 -25.67
C LEU A 29 -25.05 37.05 -26.46
N VAL A 30 -23.74 36.83 -26.59
CA VAL A 30 -23.22 35.53 -27.04
C VAL A 30 -23.45 34.55 -25.90
N ALA A 31 -24.54 33.78 -25.98
CA ALA A 31 -24.72 32.61 -25.14
C ALA A 31 -23.63 31.60 -25.52
N PHE A 32 -22.55 31.54 -24.75
CA PHE A 32 -21.56 30.46 -24.85
C PHE A 32 -22.25 29.15 -24.45
N ALA A 33 -22.82 28.45 -25.43
CA ALA A 33 -23.18 27.05 -25.25
C ALA A 33 -21.88 26.29 -25.01
N ALA A 34 -21.67 25.84 -23.77
CA ALA A 34 -20.52 25.03 -23.42
C ALA A 34 -20.51 23.80 -24.34
N SER A 35 -19.43 23.64 -25.11
CA SER A 35 -19.29 22.49 -26.01
C SER A 35 -19.36 21.19 -25.19
N PRO A 36 -19.97 20.11 -25.71
CA PRO A 36 -20.06 18.84 -25.01
C PRO A 36 -18.70 18.34 -24.50
N ALA A 37 -17.63 18.61 -25.25
CA ALA A 37 -16.25 18.29 -24.87
C ALA A 37 -15.75 19.07 -23.63
N ALA A 38 -16.10 20.35 -23.49
CA ALA A 38 -15.71 21.16 -22.33
C ALA A 38 -16.43 20.70 -21.05
N VAL A 39 -17.72 20.35 -21.18
CA VAL A 39 -18.49 19.77 -20.06
C VAL A 39 -17.96 18.40 -19.67
N ALA A 40 -17.58 17.56 -20.64
CA ALA A 40 -16.96 16.26 -20.39
C ALA A 40 -15.60 16.39 -19.68
N ALA A 41 -14.75 17.33 -20.11
CA ALA A 41 -13.46 17.60 -19.48
C ALA A 41 -13.63 18.08 -18.03
N GLN A 42 -14.55 19.03 -17.78
CA GLN A 42 -14.84 19.51 -16.41
C GLN A 42 -15.36 18.40 -15.49
N ARG A 43 -16.22 17.51 -16.00
CA ARG A 43 -16.71 16.34 -15.24
C ARG A 43 -15.59 15.35 -14.94
N PHE A 44 -14.67 15.16 -15.87
CA PHE A 44 -13.49 14.32 -15.67
C PHE A 44 -12.58 14.90 -14.59
N ASP A 45 -12.26 16.19 -14.65
CA ASP A 45 -11.43 16.88 -13.66
C ASP A 45 -12.07 16.82 -12.25
N ALA A 46 -13.38 17.05 -12.16
CA ALA A 46 -14.12 16.94 -10.90
C ALA A 46 -14.09 15.51 -10.35
N ALA A 47 -14.34 14.49 -11.18
CA ALA A 47 -14.27 13.09 -10.78
C ALA A 47 -12.85 12.69 -10.33
N GLN A 48 -11.81 13.22 -10.99
CA GLN A 48 -10.42 12.99 -10.62
C GLN A 48 -10.08 13.64 -9.27
N ALA A 49 -10.54 14.87 -9.04
CA ALA A 49 -10.36 15.57 -7.77
C ALA A 49 -11.08 14.83 -6.61
N ASP A 50 -12.30 14.35 -6.84
CA ASP A 50 -13.05 13.56 -5.87
C ASP A 50 -12.36 12.23 -5.56
N SER A 51 -11.81 11.57 -6.59
CA SER A 51 -11.02 10.35 -6.43
C SER A 51 -9.76 10.60 -5.59
N ALA A 52 -9.00 11.66 -5.87
CA ALA A 52 -7.82 12.01 -5.10
C ALA A 52 -8.18 12.31 -3.63
N ALA A 53 -9.25 13.06 -3.39
CA ALA A 53 -9.73 13.32 -2.03
C ALA A 53 -10.18 12.05 -1.31
N ALA A 54 -10.77 11.07 -2.02
CA ALA A 54 -11.13 9.78 -1.44
C ALA A 54 -9.90 8.95 -1.04
N VAL A 55 -8.86 8.93 -1.87
CA VAL A 55 -7.59 8.26 -1.56
C VAL A 55 -6.94 8.88 -0.32
N GLU A 56 -6.90 10.21 -0.21
CA GLU A 56 -6.36 10.88 0.97
C GLU A 56 -7.15 10.60 2.25
N ARG A 57 -8.48 10.54 2.16
CA ARG A 57 -9.34 10.11 3.28
C ARG A 57 -9.03 8.67 3.70
N ALA A 58 -8.84 7.77 2.75
CA ALA A 58 -8.50 6.38 2.99
C ALA A 58 -7.12 6.23 3.66
N ARG A 59 -6.10 6.94 3.16
CA ARG A 59 -4.75 7.00 3.78
C ARG A 59 -4.81 7.56 5.20
N SER A 60 -5.60 8.61 5.41
CA SER A 60 -5.80 9.20 6.73
C SER A 60 -6.49 8.23 7.70
N ALA A 61 -7.48 7.46 7.24
CA ALA A 61 -8.14 6.43 8.02
C ALA A 61 -7.19 5.31 8.42
N GLN A 62 -6.46 4.77 7.45
CA GLN A 62 -5.44 3.74 7.63
C GLN A 62 -4.39 4.20 8.66
N GLY A 63 -3.87 5.41 8.50
CA GLY A 63 -2.90 5.97 9.44
C GLY A 63 -3.45 6.20 10.85
N ARG A 64 -4.74 6.54 11.01
CA ARG A 64 -5.36 6.64 12.35
C ARG A 64 -5.40 5.29 13.03
N PHE A 65 -5.81 4.25 12.31
CA PHE A 65 -5.88 2.89 12.83
C PHE A 65 -4.49 2.37 13.24
N GLU A 66 -3.47 2.50 12.38
CA GLU A 66 -2.13 2.01 12.71
C GLU A 66 -1.51 2.74 13.91
N ARG A 67 -1.80 4.04 14.08
CA ARG A 67 -1.38 4.77 15.29
C ARG A 67 -2.06 4.23 16.55
N GLU A 68 -3.31 3.80 16.44
CA GLU A 68 -4.01 3.17 17.56
C GLU A 68 -3.43 1.78 17.85
N ARG A 69 -3.17 0.97 16.82
CA ARG A 69 -2.48 -0.32 16.93
C ARG A 69 -1.16 -0.17 17.70
N VAL A 70 -0.28 0.72 17.24
CA VAL A 70 1.04 0.94 17.87
C VAL A 70 0.93 1.33 19.35
N ARG A 71 -0.08 2.13 19.71
CA ARG A 71 -0.29 2.53 21.11
C ARG A 71 -0.74 1.37 22.01
N ARG A 72 -1.36 0.35 21.41
CA ARG A 72 -1.95 -0.80 22.10
C ARG A 72 -1.11 -2.08 22.02
N ILE A 73 0.05 -2.04 21.36
CA ILE A 73 0.99 -3.17 21.35
C ILE A 73 1.31 -3.56 22.81
N PRO A 74 1.07 -4.82 23.20
CA PRO A 74 1.42 -5.35 24.51
C PRO A 74 2.89 -5.13 24.86
N LEU A 75 3.18 -4.98 26.15
CA LEU A 75 4.56 -4.94 26.61
C LEU A 75 5.09 -6.38 26.72
N ASP A 76 6.29 -6.61 26.19
CA ASP A 76 7.04 -7.84 26.47
C ASP A 76 7.41 -7.84 27.96
N ARG A 77 6.69 -8.65 28.75
CA ARG A 77 6.88 -8.81 30.20
C ARG A 77 7.87 -9.91 30.56
N TRP A 78 8.23 -10.74 29.59
CA TRP A 78 9.07 -11.92 29.79
C TRP A 78 10.49 -11.69 29.30
N GLY A 79 10.71 -10.58 28.60
CA GLY A 79 11.97 -9.89 28.42
C GLY A 79 13.09 -10.80 27.98
N PHE A 80 13.40 -10.81 26.67
CA PHE A 80 14.65 -11.37 26.18
C PHE A 80 15.86 -10.67 26.83
N SER A 81 16.33 -11.21 27.96
CA SER A 81 17.42 -10.65 28.74
C SER A 81 18.75 -10.90 28.04
N GLY A 82 19.38 -9.83 27.52
CA GLY A 82 20.68 -9.94 26.87
C GLY A 82 20.63 -10.56 25.48
N GLY A 83 21.68 -10.32 24.68
CA GLY A 83 21.83 -10.86 23.33
C GLY A 83 22.26 -9.80 22.31
N GLY A 84 23.16 -10.18 21.42
CA GLY A 84 23.59 -9.36 20.30
C GLY A 84 22.52 -9.27 19.20
N CYS A 85 23.00 -9.01 17.98
CA CYS A 85 22.22 -9.13 16.77
C CYS A 85 22.67 -10.42 16.08
N ASP A 86 21.78 -11.40 15.92
CA ASP A 86 22.15 -12.67 15.29
C ASP A 86 22.26 -12.48 13.77
N GLU A 87 21.28 -11.78 13.20
CA GLU A 87 21.26 -11.43 11.78
C GLU A 87 20.77 -9.99 11.60
N ARG A 88 21.39 -9.27 10.66
CA ARG A 88 21.02 -7.90 10.31
C ARG A 88 20.46 -7.85 8.90
N VAL A 89 19.19 -7.46 8.79
CA VAL A 89 18.49 -7.25 7.52
C VAL A 89 18.18 -5.76 7.41
N GLY A 90 18.99 -5.03 6.66
CA GLY A 90 18.94 -3.56 6.58
C GLY A 90 18.89 -2.87 7.96
N ARG A 91 17.76 -2.24 8.28
CA ARG A 91 17.54 -1.55 9.57
C ARG A 91 17.19 -2.52 10.71
N MET A 92 16.79 -3.74 10.40
CA MET A 92 16.26 -4.72 11.33
C MET A 92 17.38 -5.58 11.94
N CYS A 93 17.18 -5.93 13.20
CA CYS A 93 18.06 -6.82 13.93
C CYS A 93 17.25 -8.01 14.42
N LEU A 94 17.50 -9.17 13.81
CA LEU A 94 16.84 -10.41 14.14
C LEU A 94 17.55 -11.08 15.31
N ARG A 95 16.74 -11.68 16.17
CA ARG A 95 17.16 -12.60 17.21
C ARG A 95 16.50 -13.93 16.94
N LEU A 96 17.29 -14.89 16.52
CA LEU A 96 16.84 -16.21 16.09
C LEU A 96 16.92 -17.21 17.23
N GLU A 97 17.81 -16.97 18.21
CA GLU A 97 17.94 -17.76 19.42
C GLU A 97 17.13 -17.16 20.59
N GLY A 98 16.51 -18.03 21.39
CA GLY A 98 15.82 -17.65 22.63
C GLY A 98 14.32 -17.41 22.51
N GLY A 99 13.71 -17.58 21.33
CA GLY A 99 12.25 -17.67 21.21
C GLY A 99 11.73 -18.86 22.01
N SER A 100 10.85 -18.62 22.99
CA SER A 100 10.19 -19.74 23.65
C SER A 100 9.20 -20.38 22.69
N ASP A 101 9.17 -21.71 22.59
CA ASP A 101 8.11 -22.49 21.93
C ASP A 101 6.69 -22.21 22.50
N TRP A 102 6.60 -21.33 23.49
CA TRP A 102 5.42 -20.95 24.25
C TRP A 102 4.91 -19.54 23.91
N TRP A 103 5.52 -18.82 22.97
CA TRP A 103 5.07 -17.48 22.61
C TRP A 103 3.93 -17.56 21.58
N TRP A 104 2.80 -16.96 21.92
CA TRP A 104 1.63 -16.85 21.05
C TRP A 104 1.14 -15.39 21.10
N PRO A 105 0.73 -14.80 19.97
CA PRO A 105 0.15 -13.46 19.96
C PRO A 105 -1.00 -13.34 20.97
N GLU A 106 -0.97 -12.31 21.80
CA GLU A 106 -2.12 -11.97 22.64
C GLU A 106 -3.34 -11.64 21.76
N GLU A 107 -4.54 -11.93 22.27
CA GLU A 107 -5.77 -11.59 21.58
C GLU A 107 -5.90 -10.06 21.39
N GLU A 108 -6.34 -9.65 20.20
CA GLU A 108 -6.49 -8.23 19.88
C GLU A 108 -7.52 -7.56 20.79
N ALA A 109 -7.13 -6.46 21.45
CA ALA A 109 -8.01 -5.71 22.33
C ALA A 109 -9.35 -5.34 21.62
N PRO A 110 -10.51 -5.45 22.30
CA PRO A 110 -11.81 -5.17 21.68
C PRO A 110 -11.92 -3.80 21.00
N GLU A 111 -11.26 -2.78 21.56
CA GLU A 111 -11.23 -1.45 20.96
C GLU A 111 -10.47 -1.42 19.63
N LEU A 112 -9.39 -2.19 19.51
CA LEU A 112 -8.62 -2.30 18.28
C LEU A 112 -9.39 -3.08 17.22
N THR A 113 -10.09 -4.16 17.62
CA THR A 113 -11.05 -4.87 16.76
C THR A 113 -12.14 -3.92 16.24
N ALA A 114 -12.72 -3.10 17.11
CA ALA A 114 -13.72 -2.10 16.72
C ALA A 114 -13.12 -1.00 15.82
N ALA A 115 -11.88 -0.59 16.05
CA ALA A 115 -11.18 0.37 15.20
C ALA A 115 -10.92 -0.18 13.80
N ARG A 116 -10.56 -1.47 13.69
CA ARG A 116 -10.41 -2.19 12.43
C ARG A 116 -11.72 -2.25 11.65
N ALA A 117 -12.83 -2.56 12.31
CA ALA A 117 -14.14 -2.57 11.68
C ALA A 117 -14.49 -1.18 11.08
N ARG A 118 -14.27 -0.10 11.84
CA ARG A 118 -14.44 1.28 11.34
C ARG A 118 -13.52 1.60 10.16
N LEU A 119 -12.27 1.12 10.18
CA LEU A 119 -11.35 1.30 9.06
C LEU A 119 -11.88 0.61 7.80
N ILE A 120 -12.33 -0.65 7.90
CA ILE A 120 -12.88 -1.41 6.77
C ILE A 120 -14.05 -0.66 6.13
N GLU A 121 -14.97 -0.11 6.93
CA GLU A 121 -16.08 0.72 6.44
C GLU A 121 -15.60 2.00 5.74
N GLN A 122 -14.61 2.70 6.32
CA GLN A 122 -14.04 3.92 5.74
C GLN A 122 -13.31 3.66 4.40
N LEU A 123 -12.62 2.53 4.29
CA LEU A 123 -11.99 2.11 3.04
C LEU A 123 -13.03 1.71 1.99
N ALA A 124 -14.10 1.01 2.39
CA ALA A 124 -15.20 0.69 1.51
C ALA A 124 -15.90 1.95 0.98
N GLU A 125 -16.09 2.96 1.84
CA GLU A 125 -16.61 4.26 1.43
C GLU A 125 -15.73 4.94 0.38
N ALA A 126 -14.44 5.04 0.67
CA ALA A 126 -13.49 5.66 -0.26
C ALA A 126 -13.48 4.93 -1.62
N ALA A 127 -13.59 3.59 -1.62
CA ALA A 127 -13.68 2.79 -2.84
C ALA A 127 -14.95 3.05 -3.64
N ARG A 128 -16.05 3.56 -3.06
CA ARG A 128 -17.23 3.97 -3.84
C ARG A 128 -16.95 5.20 -4.70
N THR A 129 -16.09 6.10 -4.22
CA THR A 129 -15.67 7.30 -4.95
C THR A 129 -14.47 7.04 -5.87
N ALA A 130 -13.57 6.14 -5.47
CA ALA A 130 -12.36 5.77 -6.19
C ALA A 130 -12.27 4.24 -6.42
N PRO A 131 -13.19 3.63 -7.20
CA PRO A 131 -13.29 2.17 -7.33
C PRO A 131 -12.12 1.50 -8.06
N GLY A 132 -11.36 2.27 -8.85
CA GLY A 132 -10.20 1.80 -9.59
C GLY A 132 -8.86 2.05 -8.89
N ASP A 133 -8.85 2.55 -7.65
CA ASP A 133 -7.59 2.83 -6.95
C ASP A 133 -6.95 1.53 -6.41
N PRO A 134 -5.73 1.18 -6.86
CA PRO A 134 -5.09 -0.08 -6.49
C PRO A 134 -4.65 -0.11 -5.02
N TRP A 135 -4.32 1.04 -4.43
CA TRP A 135 -3.90 1.11 -3.04
C TRP A 135 -5.08 0.85 -2.10
N ILE A 136 -6.24 1.48 -2.34
CA ILE A 136 -7.47 1.22 -1.57
C ILE A 136 -7.86 -0.25 -1.67
N LEU A 137 -7.82 -0.85 -2.87
CA LEU A 137 -8.15 -2.26 -3.04
C LEU A 137 -7.23 -3.16 -2.19
N GLY A 138 -5.92 -2.93 -2.25
CA GLY A 138 -4.94 -3.69 -1.46
C GLY A 138 -5.18 -3.56 0.05
N GLN A 139 -5.41 -2.34 0.55
CA GLN A 139 -5.74 -2.13 1.96
C GLN A 139 -7.03 -2.85 2.36
N ARG A 140 -8.08 -2.81 1.51
CA ARG A 140 -9.35 -3.48 1.82
C ARG A 140 -9.19 -4.99 1.93
N VAL A 141 -8.46 -5.61 1.00
CA VAL A 141 -8.19 -7.06 1.03
C VAL A 141 -7.43 -7.43 2.30
N VAL A 142 -6.37 -6.71 2.64
CA VAL A 142 -5.55 -7.00 3.83
C VAL A 142 -6.35 -6.80 5.12
N TYR A 143 -7.05 -5.69 5.31
CA TYR A 143 -7.77 -5.47 6.57
C TYR A 143 -9.02 -6.34 6.72
N LEU A 144 -9.65 -6.76 5.62
CA LEU A 144 -10.67 -7.83 5.66
C LEU A 144 -10.02 -9.16 6.09
N GLY A 145 -8.86 -9.48 5.53
CA GLY A 145 -8.10 -10.68 5.86
C GLY A 145 -7.62 -10.73 7.31
N GLU A 146 -7.03 -9.64 7.81
CA GLU A 146 -6.66 -9.49 9.22
C GLU A 146 -7.88 -9.55 10.16
N ALA A 147 -9.11 -9.33 9.66
CA ALA A 147 -10.37 -9.56 10.38
C ALA A 147 -10.96 -10.97 10.18
N GLY A 148 -10.23 -11.88 9.54
CA GLY A 148 -10.66 -13.26 9.23
C GLY A 148 -11.71 -13.36 8.10
N ARG A 149 -12.02 -12.27 7.40
CA ARG A 149 -13.07 -12.20 6.37
C ARG A 149 -12.52 -12.53 4.97
N TRP A 150 -11.76 -13.61 4.85
CA TRP A 150 -11.04 -13.97 3.62
C TRP A 150 -11.94 -14.23 2.41
N ALA A 151 -13.08 -14.91 2.61
CA ALA A 151 -14.05 -15.12 1.54
C ALA A 151 -14.64 -13.79 1.00
N GLU A 152 -14.71 -12.75 1.83
CA GLU A 152 -15.13 -11.42 1.37
C GLU A 152 -13.99 -10.70 0.63
N ALA A 153 -12.76 -10.82 1.11
CA ALA A 153 -11.58 -10.28 0.45
C ALA A 153 -11.38 -10.88 -0.95
N GLU A 154 -11.54 -12.19 -1.10
CA GLU A 154 -11.53 -12.91 -2.38
C GLU A 154 -12.61 -12.40 -3.35
N ARG A 155 -13.86 -12.32 -2.88
CA ARG A 155 -14.98 -11.79 -3.67
C ARG A 155 -14.77 -10.33 -4.08
N LEU A 156 -14.08 -9.55 -3.26
CA LEU A 156 -13.73 -8.17 -3.57
C LEU A 156 -12.66 -8.10 -4.65
N ALA A 157 -11.60 -8.90 -4.55
CA ALA A 157 -10.50 -8.93 -5.51
C ALA A 157 -10.95 -9.45 -6.89
N SER A 158 -11.71 -10.54 -6.94
CA SER A 158 -12.22 -11.14 -8.19
C SER A 158 -13.12 -10.22 -9.00
N ARG A 159 -13.84 -9.30 -8.33
CA ARG A 159 -14.74 -8.32 -8.94
C ARG A 159 -14.17 -6.89 -8.93
N CYS A 160 -12.86 -6.74 -8.81
CA CYS A 160 -12.24 -5.42 -8.76
C CYS A 160 -12.62 -4.58 -10.00
N GLY A 161 -12.74 -3.26 -9.81
CA GLY A 161 -12.99 -2.30 -10.89
C GLY A 161 -11.72 -1.64 -11.44
N ILE A 162 -10.54 -2.23 -11.20
CA ILE A 162 -9.26 -1.71 -11.70
C ILE A 162 -9.21 -1.87 -13.21
N ARG A 163 -8.53 -0.93 -13.88
CA ARG A 163 -8.37 -0.93 -15.33
C ARG A 163 -7.60 -2.17 -15.81
N ALA A 164 -7.82 -2.55 -17.07
CA ALA A 164 -7.24 -3.77 -17.64
C ALA A 164 -5.69 -3.78 -17.59
N GLU A 165 -5.05 -2.62 -17.71
CA GLU A 165 -3.58 -2.50 -17.69
C GLU A 165 -2.97 -2.82 -16.30
N GLU A 166 -3.78 -2.73 -15.25
CA GLU A 166 -3.39 -2.99 -13.85
C GLU A 166 -4.10 -4.25 -13.31
N ARG A 167 -4.68 -5.07 -14.21
CA ARG A 167 -5.48 -6.26 -13.84
C ARG A 167 -4.70 -7.27 -13.02
N TRP A 168 -3.39 -7.37 -13.28
CA TRP A 168 -2.47 -8.23 -12.54
C TRP A 168 -2.61 -8.08 -11.02
N TRP A 169 -2.91 -6.87 -10.54
CA TRP A 169 -3.01 -6.60 -9.11
C TRP A 169 -4.25 -7.23 -8.48
N CYS A 170 -5.36 -7.28 -9.22
CA CYS A 170 -6.56 -7.95 -8.76
C CYS A 170 -6.37 -9.45 -8.67
N ASP A 171 -5.75 -10.05 -9.69
CA ASP A 171 -5.50 -11.48 -9.73
C ASP A 171 -4.50 -11.87 -8.63
N ALA A 172 -3.49 -11.03 -8.34
CA ALA A 172 -2.57 -11.24 -7.21
C ALA A 172 -3.31 -11.21 -5.86
N LEU A 173 -4.17 -10.21 -5.63
CA LEU A 173 -4.96 -10.10 -4.39
C LEU A 173 -5.98 -11.23 -4.23
N GLU A 174 -6.58 -11.70 -5.33
CA GLU A 174 -7.46 -12.87 -5.32
C GLU A 174 -6.67 -14.14 -4.97
N GLY A 175 -5.49 -14.31 -5.60
CA GLY A 175 -4.57 -15.40 -5.28
C GLY A 175 -4.16 -15.41 -3.81
N LEU A 176 -3.87 -14.24 -3.22
CA LEU A 176 -3.59 -14.11 -1.80
C LEU A 176 -4.76 -14.60 -0.94
N ALA A 177 -5.98 -14.14 -1.21
CA ALA A 177 -7.15 -14.52 -0.43
C ALA A 177 -7.49 -16.02 -0.57
N LEU A 178 -7.28 -16.61 -1.75
CA LEU A 178 -7.44 -18.05 -1.98
C LEU A 178 -6.37 -18.88 -1.26
N HIS A 179 -5.12 -18.41 -1.32
CA HIS A 179 -3.99 -19.07 -0.67
C HIS A 179 -4.19 -19.16 0.85
N VAL A 180 -4.61 -18.07 1.49
CA VAL A 180 -4.86 -18.08 2.95
C VAL A 180 -6.06 -18.97 3.32
N GLN A 181 -7.01 -19.17 2.40
CA GLN A 181 -8.12 -20.12 2.56
C GLN A 181 -7.70 -21.58 2.31
N GLY A 182 -6.46 -21.83 1.86
CA GLY A 182 -5.93 -23.17 1.58
C GLY A 182 -6.23 -23.69 0.17
N ASP A 183 -6.81 -22.87 -0.73
CA ASP A 183 -7.06 -23.27 -2.12
C ASP A 183 -5.83 -22.98 -2.99
N TYR A 184 -4.77 -23.75 -2.79
CA TYR A 184 -3.48 -23.52 -3.44
C TYR A 184 -3.53 -23.73 -4.95
N VAL A 185 -4.40 -24.59 -5.46
CA VAL A 185 -4.53 -24.85 -6.90
C VAL A 185 -5.11 -23.61 -7.59
N VAL A 186 -6.25 -23.10 -7.11
CA VAL A 186 -6.89 -21.93 -7.72
C VAL A 186 -6.08 -20.67 -7.44
N ALA A 187 -5.51 -20.53 -6.24
CA ALA A 187 -4.57 -19.46 -5.94
C ALA A 187 -3.42 -19.44 -6.95
N ALA A 188 -2.88 -20.62 -7.29
CA ALA A 188 -1.77 -20.68 -8.21
C ALA A 188 -2.13 -20.28 -9.65
N GLU A 189 -3.35 -20.57 -10.09
CA GLU A 189 -3.86 -20.06 -11.36
C GLU A 189 -3.95 -18.53 -11.37
N ARG A 190 -4.48 -17.94 -10.29
CA ARG A 190 -4.61 -16.48 -10.17
C ARG A 190 -3.25 -15.78 -10.16
N PHE A 191 -2.28 -16.30 -9.39
CA PHE A 191 -0.92 -15.76 -9.39
C PHE A 191 -0.22 -15.88 -10.74
N ARG A 192 -0.43 -16.97 -11.50
CA ARG A 192 0.10 -17.08 -12.87
C ARG A 192 -0.56 -16.08 -13.82
N ALA A 193 -1.87 -15.86 -13.71
CA ALA A 193 -2.57 -14.83 -14.48
C ALA A 193 -2.04 -13.42 -14.14
N ALA A 194 -1.75 -13.16 -12.86
CA ALA A 194 -1.11 -11.93 -12.42
C ALA A 194 0.26 -11.75 -13.08
N LEU A 195 1.17 -12.72 -12.96
CA LEU A 195 2.50 -12.67 -13.57
C LEU A 195 2.46 -12.48 -15.09
N ALA A 196 1.52 -13.13 -15.78
CA ALA A 196 1.38 -13.04 -17.24
C ALA A 196 0.89 -11.67 -17.73
N SER A 197 0.25 -10.87 -16.87
CA SER A 197 -0.25 -9.53 -17.19
C SER A 197 0.57 -8.39 -16.57
N MET A 198 1.60 -8.72 -15.79
CA MET A 198 2.59 -7.74 -15.31
C MET A 198 3.52 -7.29 -16.44
N GLU A 199 4.09 -6.10 -16.24
CA GLU A 199 5.25 -5.65 -17.01
C GLU A 199 6.45 -6.61 -16.78
N PRO A 200 7.27 -6.93 -17.80
CA PRO A 200 8.26 -8.02 -17.70
C PRO A 200 9.25 -7.88 -16.53
N ASP A 201 9.74 -6.68 -16.26
CA ASP A 201 10.70 -6.44 -15.19
C ASP A 201 10.05 -6.66 -13.81
N ARG A 202 8.80 -6.22 -13.63
CA ARG A 202 8.00 -6.51 -12.43
C ARG A 202 7.75 -8.01 -12.26
N ALA A 203 7.42 -8.72 -13.34
CA ALA A 203 7.21 -10.16 -13.29
C ALA A 203 8.49 -10.92 -12.93
N LEU A 204 9.67 -10.39 -13.28
CA LEU A 204 10.96 -10.94 -12.85
C LEU A 204 11.20 -10.70 -11.37
N GLU A 205 10.98 -9.48 -10.88
CA GLU A 205 11.10 -9.12 -9.45
C GLU A 205 10.23 -10.02 -8.56
N TRP A 206 8.98 -10.27 -8.95
CA TRP A 206 8.07 -11.12 -8.18
C TRP A 206 8.51 -12.59 -8.14
N ARG A 207 9.17 -13.07 -9.20
CA ARG A 207 9.70 -14.44 -9.29
C ARG A 207 11.07 -14.60 -8.64
N GLU A 208 11.71 -13.52 -8.24
CA GLU A 208 13.00 -13.54 -7.57
C GLU A 208 12.91 -14.29 -6.23
N VAL A 209 13.89 -15.16 -5.97
CA VAL A 209 13.93 -16.09 -4.82
C VAL A 209 15.12 -15.89 -3.90
N GLY A 210 16.03 -14.96 -4.21
CA GLY A 210 17.27 -14.68 -3.48
C GLY A 210 17.06 -14.45 -2.00
N ASP A 211 16.00 -13.74 -1.63
CA ASP A 211 15.62 -13.55 -0.23
C ASP A 211 15.44 -14.91 0.49
N LEU A 212 14.99 -15.96 -0.21
CA LEU A 212 14.77 -17.29 0.35
C LEU A 212 16.02 -18.17 0.40
N LEU A 213 17.11 -17.77 -0.26
CA LEU A 213 18.30 -18.60 -0.42
C LEU A 213 19.32 -18.37 0.69
N THR A 214 20.06 -19.42 1.02
CA THR A 214 21.34 -19.27 1.73
C THR A 214 22.38 -18.68 0.79
N SER A 215 23.54 -18.26 1.31
CA SER A 215 24.66 -17.79 0.48
C SER A 215 25.07 -18.80 -0.60
N GLU A 216 25.12 -20.10 -0.27
CA GLU A 216 25.43 -21.15 -1.23
C GLU A 216 24.34 -21.33 -2.31
N GLY A 217 23.08 -21.14 -1.91
CA GLY A 217 21.94 -21.16 -2.84
C GLY A 217 21.99 -19.97 -3.80
N ASP A 218 22.30 -18.78 -3.27
CA ASP A 218 22.44 -17.54 -4.04
C ASP A 218 23.57 -17.65 -5.07
N ASP A 219 24.73 -18.16 -4.66
CA ASP A 219 25.85 -18.49 -5.56
C ASP A 219 25.44 -19.48 -6.67
N ALA A 220 24.59 -20.46 -6.34
CA ALA A 220 24.09 -21.44 -7.31
C ALA A 220 23.11 -20.81 -8.30
N ARG A 221 22.24 -19.90 -7.85
CA ARG A 221 21.35 -19.09 -8.68
C ARG A 221 22.15 -18.23 -9.65
N ASP A 222 23.16 -17.50 -9.16
CA ASP A 222 23.98 -16.60 -9.97
C ASP A 222 24.70 -17.37 -11.08
N ARG A 223 25.31 -18.52 -10.76
CA ARG A 223 25.89 -19.42 -11.77
C ARG A 223 24.86 -19.93 -12.79
N ALA A 224 23.60 -20.10 -12.41
CA ALA A 224 22.56 -20.51 -13.34
C ALA A 224 22.20 -19.36 -14.31
N VAL A 225 22.11 -18.13 -13.80
CA VAL A 225 21.92 -16.91 -14.61
C VAL A 225 23.07 -16.73 -15.61
N GLU A 226 24.32 -16.85 -15.15
CA GLU A 226 25.51 -16.76 -16.01
C GLU A 226 25.52 -17.78 -17.15
N ARG A 227 24.97 -18.98 -16.91
CA ARG A 227 24.82 -20.04 -17.92
C ARG A 227 23.59 -19.87 -18.82
N GLY A 228 22.75 -18.86 -18.60
CA GLY A 228 21.51 -18.66 -19.32
C GLY A 228 20.42 -19.70 -19.02
N ASP A 229 20.47 -20.34 -17.85
CA ASP A 229 19.52 -21.38 -17.43
C ASP A 229 18.25 -20.76 -16.85
N SER A 230 17.36 -20.33 -17.73
CA SER A 230 16.09 -19.68 -17.38
C SER A 230 15.12 -20.56 -16.59
N ALA A 231 15.33 -21.88 -16.56
CA ALA A 231 14.47 -22.83 -15.87
C ALA A 231 14.93 -23.14 -14.44
N ALA A 232 16.00 -22.52 -13.93
CA ALA A 232 16.52 -22.78 -12.60
C ALA A 232 15.52 -22.46 -11.49
N VAL A 233 14.82 -21.33 -11.57
CA VAL A 233 13.79 -20.92 -10.60
C VAL A 233 12.58 -21.85 -10.66
N ASP A 234 12.15 -22.27 -11.85
CA ASP A 234 11.02 -23.21 -12.00
C ASP A 234 11.35 -24.57 -11.36
N ARG A 235 12.59 -25.04 -11.52
CA ARG A 235 13.06 -26.27 -10.87
C ARG A 235 13.17 -26.12 -9.36
N PHE A 236 13.64 -24.98 -8.86
CA PHE A 236 13.64 -24.68 -7.42
C PHE A 236 12.24 -24.85 -6.82
N TRP A 237 11.23 -24.28 -7.47
CA TRP A 237 9.85 -24.40 -7.00
C TRP A 237 9.29 -25.81 -7.14
N ALA A 238 9.55 -26.50 -8.26
CA ALA A 238 9.14 -27.89 -8.44
C ALA A 238 9.71 -28.82 -7.36
N LEU A 239 10.95 -28.57 -6.92
CA LEU A 239 11.61 -29.33 -5.84
C LEU A 239 11.20 -28.87 -4.43
N SER A 240 10.53 -27.72 -4.31
CA SER A 240 10.04 -27.19 -3.04
C SER A 240 8.61 -27.64 -2.71
N ASP A 241 7.93 -28.36 -3.61
CA ASP A 241 6.61 -28.94 -3.36
C ASP A 241 6.72 -30.07 -2.32
N PRO A 242 6.12 -29.93 -1.12
CA PRO A 242 6.33 -30.86 -0.01
C PRO A 242 5.64 -32.21 -0.25
N LEU A 243 6.29 -33.07 -1.04
CA LEU A 243 5.90 -34.45 -1.32
C LEU A 243 4.44 -34.64 -1.78
N PHE A 244 3.84 -33.61 -2.39
CA PHE A 244 2.44 -33.62 -2.82
C PHE A 244 1.44 -33.90 -1.69
N LEU A 245 1.78 -33.51 -0.44
CA LEU A 245 0.91 -33.68 0.73
C LEU A 245 -0.41 -32.91 0.61
N VAL A 246 -0.39 -31.77 -0.08
CA VAL A 246 -1.56 -30.95 -0.41
C VAL A 246 -1.67 -30.80 -1.93
N PRO A 247 -2.88 -30.65 -2.48
CA PRO A 247 -3.04 -30.32 -3.89
C PRO A 247 -2.41 -28.96 -4.23
N GLY A 248 -1.50 -28.94 -5.20
CA GLY A 248 -0.79 -27.73 -5.62
C GLY A 248 0.49 -27.49 -4.81
N ASN A 249 1.28 -26.49 -5.25
CA ASN A 249 2.55 -26.14 -4.61
C ASN A 249 2.31 -24.98 -3.63
N ASP A 250 2.01 -25.33 -2.38
CA ASP A 250 1.74 -24.38 -1.30
C ASP A 250 2.90 -23.40 -1.08
N ARG A 251 4.15 -23.87 -1.13
CA ARG A 251 5.36 -23.05 -1.00
C ARG A 251 5.49 -21.97 -2.08
N TRP A 252 5.19 -22.31 -3.33
CA TRP A 252 5.17 -21.33 -4.41
C TRP A 252 4.05 -20.30 -4.20
N THR A 253 2.85 -20.75 -3.84
CA THR A 253 1.74 -19.82 -3.58
C THR A 253 1.96 -18.95 -2.34
N GLU A 254 2.65 -19.45 -1.32
CA GLU A 254 3.07 -18.70 -0.13
C GLU A 254 4.02 -17.57 -0.53
N HIS A 255 5.03 -17.86 -1.36
CA HIS A 255 5.93 -16.82 -1.88
C HIS A 255 5.18 -15.72 -2.62
N MET A 256 4.26 -16.11 -3.50
CA MET A 256 3.44 -15.15 -4.24
C MET A 256 2.49 -14.36 -3.33
N ALA A 257 1.92 -15.01 -2.31
CA ALA A 257 1.10 -14.37 -1.29
C ALA A 257 1.90 -13.35 -0.48
N ARG A 258 3.15 -13.69 -0.09
CA ARG A 258 4.06 -12.79 0.61
C ARG A 258 4.45 -11.59 -0.24
N ARG A 259 4.85 -11.78 -1.51
CA ARG A 259 5.11 -10.67 -2.46
C ARG A 259 3.88 -9.78 -2.62
N THR A 260 2.70 -10.37 -2.72
CA THR A 260 1.42 -9.63 -2.79
C THR A 260 1.19 -8.82 -1.52
N TRP A 261 1.37 -9.43 -0.34
CA TRP A 261 1.18 -8.75 0.93
C TRP A 261 2.18 -7.61 1.12
N SER A 262 3.46 -7.83 0.83
CA SER A 262 4.51 -6.80 0.87
C SER A 262 4.14 -5.60 0.00
N ARG A 263 3.65 -5.84 -1.23
CA ARG A 263 3.16 -4.78 -2.12
C ARG A 263 2.04 -3.94 -1.51
N THR A 264 1.17 -4.52 -0.68
CA THR A 264 0.13 -3.73 0.02
C THR A 264 0.69 -2.80 1.09
N ARG A 265 1.88 -3.08 1.63
CA ARG A 265 2.51 -2.28 2.68
C ARG A 265 3.17 -1.02 2.12
N GLU A 266 3.48 -0.98 0.83
CA GLU A 266 4.05 0.19 0.17
C GLU A 266 3.19 1.45 0.35
N GLY A 267 3.79 2.49 0.91
CA GLY A 267 3.12 3.76 1.20
C GLY A 267 2.02 3.67 2.27
N ALA A 268 1.84 2.54 2.95
CA ALA A 268 0.95 2.38 4.09
C ALA A 268 1.70 2.65 5.40
N ARG A 269 0.98 3.09 6.44
CA ARG A 269 1.51 3.03 7.81
C ARG A 269 1.55 1.58 8.28
N ASN A 270 2.43 1.27 9.21
CA ASN A 270 2.60 -0.08 9.75
C ASN A 270 3.02 0.00 11.22
N ALA A 271 2.96 -1.14 11.91
CA ALA A 271 3.26 -1.23 13.34
C ALA A 271 4.75 -1.08 13.68
N TYR A 272 5.68 -1.30 12.72
CA TYR A 272 7.10 -1.00 12.91
C TYR A 272 7.37 0.51 13.11
N SER A 273 6.39 1.38 12.84
CA SER A 273 6.52 2.84 12.98
C SER A 273 7.64 3.44 12.14
N MET A 274 7.98 2.80 11.02
CA MET A 274 8.97 3.25 10.04
C MET A 274 8.46 3.11 8.61
N SER A 275 9.16 3.72 7.65
CA SER A 275 8.83 3.53 6.24
C SER A 275 9.04 2.09 5.83
N TRP A 276 8.08 1.55 5.08
CA TRP A 276 8.25 0.27 4.39
C TRP A 276 9.37 0.38 3.35
N GLY A 277 10.20 -0.64 3.26
CA GLY A 277 11.35 -0.68 2.37
C GLY A 277 11.90 -2.09 2.25
N SER A 278 12.99 -2.25 1.48
CA SER A 278 13.51 -3.56 1.08
C SER A 278 13.83 -4.50 2.24
N ASP A 279 14.23 -3.96 3.40
CA ASP A 279 14.49 -4.76 4.58
C ASP A 279 13.22 -5.40 5.16
N LEU A 280 12.12 -4.65 5.24
CA LEU A 280 10.83 -5.20 5.68
C LEU A 280 10.21 -6.09 4.60
N ASP A 281 10.45 -5.81 3.32
CA ASP A 281 10.08 -6.72 2.23
C ASP A 281 10.77 -8.07 2.36
N GLU A 282 12.10 -8.07 2.54
CA GLU A 282 12.89 -9.28 2.73
C GLU A 282 12.38 -10.06 3.96
N LEU A 283 12.17 -9.38 5.10
CA LEU A 283 11.65 -10.04 6.29
C LEU A 283 10.29 -10.72 6.04
N LEU A 284 9.37 -10.03 5.36
CA LEU A 284 8.05 -10.58 5.07
C LEU A 284 8.16 -11.77 4.11
N VAL A 285 8.98 -11.68 3.07
CA VAL A 285 9.19 -12.76 2.09
C VAL A 285 9.85 -13.98 2.74
N ARG A 286 10.84 -13.79 3.63
CA ARG A 286 11.55 -14.87 4.31
C ARG A 286 10.75 -15.52 5.42
N TYR A 287 10.20 -14.70 6.32
CA TYR A 287 9.64 -15.17 7.58
C TYR A 287 8.11 -15.15 7.62
N GLY A 288 7.46 -14.54 6.63
CA GLY A 288 6.01 -14.39 6.57
C GLY A 288 5.52 -13.08 7.16
N TRP A 289 4.21 -12.84 7.05
CA TRP A 289 3.58 -11.65 7.64
C TRP A 289 3.45 -11.77 9.16
N GLU A 290 3.33 -10.62 9.82
CA GLU A 290 3.36 -10.52 11.26
C GLU A 290 2.03 -11.01 11.85
N VAL A 291 2.10 -11.96 12.79
CA VAL A 291 0.91 -12.52 13.48
C VAL A 291 0.66 -11.89 14.85
N GLY A 292 1.62 -11.13 15.38
CA GLY A 292 1.54 -10.49 16.69
C GLY A 292 2.65 -9.46 16.88
N TRP A 293 2.48 -8.63 17.91
CA TRP A 293 3.40 -7.54 18.23
C TRP A 293 3.60 -7.45 19.72
N GLU A 294 4.84 -7.20 20.12
CA GLU A 294 5.18 -6.80 21.48
C GLU A 294 6.19 -5.65 21.44
N ARG A 295 6.18 -4.85 22.50
CA ARG A 295 7.13 -3.77 22.69
C ARG A 295 7.90 -4.02 23.97
N ARG A 296 9.23 -3.93 23.92
CA ARG A 296 10.04 -3.95 25.15
C ARG A 296 9.64 -2.82 26.09
N ASP A 297 9.53 -3.14 27.36
CA ASP A 297 9.43 -2.14 28.41
C ASP A 297 10.78 -1.38 28.52
N PRO A 298 10.82 -0.05 28.27
CA PRO A 298 12.04 0.74 28.45
C PRO A 298 12.56 0.75 29.90
N GLY A 299 11.71 0.38 30.87
CA GLY A 299 12.01 0.36 32.31
C GLY A 299 12.41 -1.00 32.87
N ALA A 300 12.45 -2.07 32.06
CA ALA A 300 12.93 -3.37 32.51
C ALA A 300 14.46 -3.35 32.69
N SER A 301 14.93 -2.78 33.80
CA SER A 301 16.30 -2.96 34.24
C SER A 301 16.51 -4.44 34.55
N ILE A 302 17.47 -5.03 33.84
CA ILE A 302 18.00 -6.35 34.12
C ILE A 302 18.54 -6.28 35.55
N GLY A 303 17.84 -6.92 36.49
CA GLY A 303 18.36 -7.13 37.84
C GLY A 303 19.69 -7.86 37.71
N VAL A 304 20.79 -7.13 37.95
CA VAL A 304 22.10 -7.74 38.15
C VAL A 304 21.97 -8.61 39.38
N SER A 305 21.89 -9.92 39.19
CA SER A 305 22.11 -10.89 40.26
C SER A 305 23.56 -10.77 40.69
N THR A 306 23.86 -9.87 41.62
CA THR A 306 25.08 -9.96 42.41
C THR A 306 24.92 -11.12 43.37
N SER A 307 25.54 -12.25 43.07
CA SER A 307 25.69 -13.35 44.03
C SER A 307 26.74 -12.94 45.07
N ALA A 308 26.35 -13.03 46.34
CA ALA A 308 27.27 -13.10 47.47
C ALA A 308 27.78 -14.54 47.66
#